data_AF-A0A3B9MA83-F1
#
_entry.id   AF-A0A3B9MA83-F1
#
_cell.length_a   1.000
_cell.length_b   1.000
_cell.length_c   1.000
_cell.angle_alpha   90.00
_cell.angle_beta   90.00
_cell.angle_gamma   90.00
#
_symmetry.space_group_name_H-M   'P 1'
#
loop_
_entity.id
_entity.type
_entity.pdbx_description
1 polymer ?
#
loop_
_entity_poly.entity_id
_entity_poly.type
_entity_poly.pdbx_seq_one_letter_code
_entity_poly.pdbx_strand_id
1 'polypeptide(L)'
;MMSVSLFSSRPPWPERASSYPGPQVVREPSDPDLEALKSGDESAFEALIGRYHGPMMRLAMSYLRDRGAAEDAVQETWLTCLRTLDRFEGRSALKTWVFGILLNVARSCHRKESRILPFTSLFRRDAGEGRGPTVDQRRFGGDGLWSAPPDSWSNVPESKLL
;
A
#
# COMPACT_ATOMS: atom_id res chain seq x y z
N MET A 1 40.57 -13.30 31.95
CA MET A 1 39.88 -12.58 33.05
C MET A 1 40.24 -11.12 32.95
N MET A 2 39.38 -10.28 32.40
CA MET A 2 39.30 -8.84 32.69
C MET A 2 37.88 -8.35 32.34
N SER A 3 37.45 -7.37 33.12
CA SER A 3 36.07 -7.10 33.51
C SER A 3 35.28 -6.27 32.50
N VAL A 4 33.96 -6.39 32.62
CA VAL A 4 32.89 -5.60 31.99
C VAL A 4 32.98 -4.13 32.40
N SER A 5 32.72 -3.20 31.48
CA SER A 5 31.87 -1.99 31.66
C SER A 5 32.01 -1.04 30.47
N LEU A 6 30.90 -0.64 29.85
CA LEU A 6 30.55 0.77 29.61
C LEU A 6 29.16 0.87 28.94
N PHE A 7 28.20 1.26 29.77
CA PHE A 7 26.87 1.72 29.43
C PHE A 7 26.90 3.25 29.24
N SER A 8 26.05 3.72 28.32
CA SER A 8 25.44 5.05 28.31
C SER A 8 26.32 6.28 28.04
N SER A 9 26.12 6.85 26.87
CA SER A 9 25.93 8.30 26.77
C SER A 9 24.58 8.58 26.10
N ARG A 10 23.54 8.79 26.92
CA ARG A 10 22.29 9.43 26.49
C ARG A 10 22.55 10.94 26.33
N PRO A 11 22.01 11.61 25.29
CA PRO A 11 22.21 13.04 25.10
C PRO A 11 21.53 13.87 26.20
N PRO A 12 22.00 15.10 26.48
CA PRO A 12 21.50 15.96 27.54
C PRO A 12 20.14 16.55 27.16
N TRP A 13 19.08 16.10 27.83
CA TRP A 13 17.75 16.72 27.75
C TRP A 13 17.72 17.97 28.65
N PRO A 14 17.08 19.09 28.24
CA PRO A 14 17.03 20.31 29.04
C PRO A 14 16.16 20.15 30.30
N GLU A 15 16.67 20.58 31.46
CA GLU A 15 16.12 20.47 32.82
C GLU A 15 14.79 21.22 33.11
N ARG A 16 14.01 21.58 32.10
CA ARG A 16 12.69 22.24 32.26
C ARG A 16 11.56 21.36 31.74
N ALA A 17 11.55 20.10 32.14
CA ALA A 17 10.55 19.10 31.73
C ALA A 17 9.44 18.85 32.77
N SER A 18 9.24 19.76 33.75
CA SER A 18 8.17 19.60 34.74
C SER A 18 6.77 19.97 34.23
N SER A 19 6.64 20.41 32.96
CA SER A 19 5.36 20.80 32.36
C SER A 19 5.03 20.00 31.09
N TYR A 20 5.66 18.85 30.88
CA TYR A 20 5.11 17.90 29.92
C TYR A 20 4.00 17.13 30.62
N PRO A 21 2.72 17.37 30.32
CA PRO A 21 1.72 16.34 30.58
C PRO A 21 2.23 15.10 29.86
N GLY A 22 2.59 14.06 30.62
CA GLY A 22 2.96 12.77 30.05
C GLY A 22 1.92 12.37 29.01
N PRO A 23 2.28 11.60 27.97
CA PRO A 23 1.37 11.25 26.88
C PRO A 23 0.06 10.80 27.49
N GLN A 24 -0.96 11.64 27.34
CA GLN A 24 -2.27 11.38 27.91
C GLN A 24 -2.72 10.11 27.19
N VAL A 25 -2.76 8.98 27.90
CA VAL A 25 -3.39 7.77 27.40
C VAL A 25 -4.87 8.09 27.37
N VAL A 26 -5.28 8.77 26.30
CA VAL A 26 -6.69 9.01 26.00
C VAL A 26 -7.31 7.63 25.97
N ARG A 27 -8.10 7.32 27.00
CA ARG A 27 -8.89 6.10 27.05
C ARG A 27 -9.91 6.27 25.93
N GLU A 28 -9.59 5.73 24.76
CA GLU A 28 -10.47 5.74 23.61
C GLU A 28 -11.81 5.11 23.99
N PRO A 29 -12.91 5.49 23.31
CA PRO A 29 -14.21 4.86 23.53
C PRO A 29 -14.01 3.34 23.51
N SER A 30 -14.60 2.60 24.45
CA SER A 30 -14.31 1.16 24.56
C SER A 30 -14.46 0.50 23.20
N ASP A 31 -13.52 -0.37 22.85
CA ASP A 31 -13.69 -1.25 21.71
C ASP A 31 -15.02 -2.01 21.85
N PRO A 32 -15.71 -2.35 20.74
CA PRO A 32 -16.90 -3.20 20.80
C PRO A 32 -16.61 -4.49 21.59
N ASP A 33 -17.64 -5.04 22.20
CA ASP A 33 -17.52 -6.17 23.12
C ASP A 33 -16.71 -7.31 22.48
N LEU A 34 -15.55 -7.60 23.07
CA LEU A 34 -14.61 -8.58 22.55
C LEU A 34 -15.21 -9.99 22.56
N GLU A 35 -16.04 -10.31 23.55
CA GLU A 35 -16.69 -11.62 23.63
C GLU A 35 -17.75 -11.75 22.53
N ALA A 36 -18.52 -10.68 22.27
CA ALA A 36 -19.45 -10.64 21.15
C ALA A 36 -18.73 -10.80 19.81
N LEU A 37 -17.63 -10.08 19.61
CA LEU A 37 -16.79 -10.21 18.41
C LEU A 37 -16.25 -11.63 18.23
N LYS A 38 -15.74 -12.27 19.31
CA LYS A 38 -15.24 -13.64 19.27
C LYS A 38 -16.33 -14.68 19.02
N SER A 39 -17.56 -14.41 19.45
CA SER A 39 -18.72 -15.26 19.17
C SER A 39 -19.24 -15.14 17.73
N GLY A 40 -18.70 -14.21 16.94
CA GLY A 40 -19.13 -13.95 15.57
C GLY A 40 -20.38 -13.09 15.46
N ASP A 41 -20.69 -12.28 16.48
CA ASP A 41 -21.80 -11.33 16.43
C ASP A 41 -21.58 -10.30 15.31
N GLU A 42 -22.44 -10.35 14.30
CA GLU A 42 -22.37 -9.49 13.11
C GLU A 42 -22.52 -8.01 13.46
N SER A 43 -23.37 -7.67 14.44
CA SER A 43 -23.61 -6.29 14.86
C SER A 43 -22.40 -5.68 15.56
N ALA A 44 -21.70 -6.48 16.38
CA ALA A 44 -20.46 -6.07 17.02
C ALA A 44 -19.37 -5.82 15.96
N PHE A 45 -19.33 -6.64 14.91
CA PHE A 45 -18.37 -6.50 13.81
C PHE A 45 -18.70 -5.30 12.92
N GLU A 46 -19.97 -5.06 12.62
CA GLU A 46 -20.43 -3.88 11.88
C GLU A 46 -20.05 -2.59 12.61
N ALA A 47 -20.24 -2.53 13.94
CA ALA A 47 -19.81 -1.40 14.76
C ALA A 47 -18.29 -1.18 14.71
N LEU A 48 -17.51 -2.26 14.76
CA LEU A 48 -16.05 -2.22 14.63
C LEU A 48 -15.62 -1.66 13.26
N ILE A 49 -16.23 -2.17 12.18
CA ILE A 49 -15.98 -1.70 10.81
C ILE A 49 -16.36 -0.24 10.68
N GLY A 50 -17.57 0.15 11.07
CA GLY A 50 -18.05 1.53 10.98
C GLY A 50 -17.12 2.52 11.69
N ARG A 51 -16.51 2.10 12.80
CA ARG A 51 -15.57 2.91 13.56
C ARG A 51 -14.19 3.05 12.92
N TYR A 52 -13.63 1.95 12.40
CA TYR A 52 -12.23 1.93 11.96
C TYR A 52 -12.02 1.98 10.45
N HIS A 53 -13.05 1.69 9.65
CA HIS A 53 -12.93 1.66 8.19
C HIS A 53 -12.41 2.99 7.62
N GLY A 54 -13.03 4.12 7.94
CA GLY A 54 -12.58 5.44 7.47
C GLY A 54 -11.13 5.79 7.86
N PRO A 55 -10.76 5.69 9.15
CA PRO A 55 -9.37 5.82 9.61
C PRO A 55 -8.38 4.88 8.92
N MET A 56 -8.73 3.59 8.75
CA MET A 56 -7.90 2.62 8.03
C MET A 56 -7.74 3.02 6.56
N MET A 57 -8.80 3.54 5.95
CA MET A 57 -8.79 3.98 4.56
C MET A 57 -7.75 5.08 4.36
N ARG A 58 -7.76 6.10 5.24
CA ARG A 58 -6.80 7.20 5.22
C ARG A 58 -5.36 6.72 5.39
N LEU A 59 -5.13 5.75 6.29
CA LEU A 59 -3.80 5.20 6.50
C LEU A 59 -3.32 4.38 5.29
N ALA A 60 -4.17 3.51 4.74
CA ALA A 60 -3.80 2.72 3.56
C ALA A 60 -3.49 3.61 2.35
N MET A 61 -4.28 4.68 2.14
CA MET A 61 -4.03 5.69 1.10
C MET A 61 -2.67 6.37 1.24
N SER A 62 -2.18 6.63 2.46
CA SER A 62 -0.86 7.23 2.65
C SER A 62 0.29 6.29 2.28
N TYR A 63 0.08 4.98 2.31
CA TYR A 63 1.08 3.97 1.95
C TYR A 63 1.03 3.58 0.47
N LEU A 64 -0.16 3.43 -0.11
CA LEU A 64 -0.34 2.84 -1.43
C LEU A 64 -0.54 3.86 -2.55
N ARG A 65 -1.03 5.08 -2.23
CA ARG A 65 -1.29 6.18 -3.19
C ARG A 65 -2.22 5.83 -4.36
N ASP A 66 -2.85 4.66 -4.33
CA ASP A 66 -3.89 4.21 -5.23
C ASP A 66 -5.12 3.81 -4.42
N ARG A 67 -6.30 4.23 -4.87
CA ARG A 67 -7.54 4.01 -4.13
C ARG A 67 -7.95 2.54 -4.13
N GLY A 68 -7.87 1.86 -5.27
CA GLY A 68 -8.26 0.46 -5.39
C GLY A 68 -7.38 -0.43 -4.52
N ALA A 69 -6.06 -0.28 -4.64
CA ALA A 69 -5.10 -1.01 -3.81
C ALA A 69 -5.29 -0.76 -2.31
N ALA A 70 -5.65 0.47 -1.93
CA ALA A 70 -5.93 0.80 -0.55
C ALA A 70 -7.24 0.16 -0.04
N GLU A 71 -8.31 0.15 -0.85
CA GLU A 71 -9.57 -0.53 -0.54
C GLU A 71 -9.33 -2.04 -0.37
N ASP A 72 -8.60 -2.67 -1.29
CA ASP A 72 -8.24 -4.09 -1.23
C ASP A 72 -7.44 -4.41 0.04
N ALA A 73 -6.48 -3.55 0.41
CA ALA A 73 -5.71 -3.73 1.64
C ALA A 73 -6.57 -3.65 2.90
N VAL A 74 -7.55 -2.75 2.94
CA VAL A 74 -8.51 -2.64 4.05
C VAL A 74 -9.41 -3.87 4.10
N GLN A 75 -9.93 -4.34 2.97
CA GLN A 75 -10.75 -5.54 2.89
C GLN A 75 -9.99 -6.79 3.36
N GLU A 76 -8.77 -7.01 2.86
CA GLU A 76 -7.91 -8.12 3.29
C GLU A 76 -7.60 -8.06 4.80
N THR A 77 -7.45 -6.84 5.34
CA THR A 77 -7.29 -6.65 6.79
C THR A 77 -8.52 -7.13 7.55
N TRP A 78 -9.73 -6.78 7.13
CA TRP A 78 -10.97 -7.24 7.77
C TRP A 78 -11.12 -8.77 7.71
N LEU A 79 -10.82 -9.38 6.55
CA LEU A 79 -10.80 -10.83 6.41
C LEU A 79 -9.78 -11.49 7.34
N THR A 80 -8.58 -10.89 7.46
CA THR A 80 -7.55 -11.37 8.38
C THR A 80 -7.99 -11.24 9.83
N CYS A 81 -8.62 -10.12 10.21
CA CYS A 81 -9.19 -9.93 11.54
C CYS A 81 -10.20 -11.03 11.84
N LEU A 82 -11.19 -11.28 10.98
CA LEU A 82 -12.19 -12.35 11.16
C LEU A 82 -11.54 -13.73 11.36
N ARG A 83 -10.51 -14.05 10.58
CA ARG A 83 -9.83 -15.36 10.62
C ARG A 83 -8.92 -15.57 11.83
N THR A 84 -8.52 -14.51 12.52
CA THR A 84 -7.47 -14.56 13.56
C THR A 84 -7.87 -13.92 14.88
N LEU A 85 -9.10 -13.42 14.99
CA LEU A 85 -9.62 -12.78 16.20
C LEU A 85 -9.69 -13.74 17.39
N ASP A 86 -9.93 -15.02 17.15
CA ASP A 86 -9.89 -16.09 18.15
C ASP A 86 -8.52 -16.15 18.87
N ARG A 87 -7.45 -15.84 18.14
CA ARG A 87 -6.06 -15.82 18.64
C ARG A 87 -5.68 -14.51 19.31
N PHE A 88 -6.57 -13.52 19.37
CA PHE A 88 -6.27 -12.25 20.02
C PHE A 88 -6.29 -12.40 21.54
N GLU A 89 -5.10 -12.29 22.13
CA GLU A 89 -4.85 -12.47 23.57
C GLU A 89 -5.08 -11.20 24.41
N GLY A 90 -5.47 -10.07 23.81
CA GLY A 90 -5.71 -8.83 24.55
C GLY A 90 -4.46 -8.14 25.10
N ARG A 91 -3.25 -8.51 24.64
CA ARG A 91 -1.98 -7.88 25.06
C ARG A 91 -1.76 -6.46 24.54
N SER A 92 -2.67 -5.96 23.70
CA SER A 92 -2.71 -4.59 23.16
C SER A 92 -4.17 -4.18 22.97
N ALA A 93 -4.45 -2.90 22.72
CA ALA A 93 -5.80 -2.48 22.31
C ALA A 93 -6.20 -3.13 20.98
N LEU A 94 -7.49 -3.43 20.79
CA LEU A 94 -7.99 -4.06 19.56
C LEU A 94 -7.67 -3.17 18.35
N LYS A 95 -7.86 -1.85 18.50
CA LYS A 95 -7.45 -0.87 17.49
C LYS A 95 -5.99 -1.05 17.07
N THR A 96 -5.05 -1.13 18.02
CA THR A 96 -3.63 -1.27 17.72
C THR A 96 -3.37 -2.55 16.92
N TRP A 97 -4.01 -3.64 17.31
CA TRP A 97 -3.89 -4.93 16.62
C TRP A 97 -4.41 -4.86 15.18
N VAL A 98 -5.63 -4.34 14.96
CA VAL A 98 -6.23 -4.17 13.62
C VAL A 98 -5.35 -3.30 12.71
N PHE A 99 -4.87 -2.16 13.22
CA PHE A 99 -4.01 -1.26 12.44
C PHE A 99 -2.63 -1.87 12.17
N GLY A 100 -2.12 -2.71 13.08
CA GLY A 100 -0.90 -3.48 12.85
C GLY A 100 -1.03 -4.46 11.69
N ILE A 101 -2.16 -5.17 11.59
CA ILE A 101 -2.48 -6.04 10.45
C ILE A 101 -2.50 -5.22 9.17
N LEU A 102 -3.22 -4.08 9.15
CA LEU A 102 -3.28 -3.20 7.99
C LEU A 102 -1.90 -2.76 7.49
N LEU A 103 -1.03 -2.33 8.41
CA LEU A 103 0.33 -1.92 8.08
C LEU A 103 1.13 -3.06 7.43
N ASN A 104 0.94 -4.30 7.87
CA ASN A 104 1.60 -5.46 7.29
C ASN A 104 1.07 -5.81 5.90
N VAL A 105 -0.25 -5.70 5.70
CA VAL A 105 -0.91 -5.87 4.39
C VAL A 105 -0.43 -4.79 3.41
N ALA A 106 -0.53 -3.51 3.79
CA ALA A 106 -0.12 -2.38 2.95
C ALA A 106 1.37 -2.45 2.57
N ARG A 107 2.26 -2.81 3.51
CA ARG A 107 3.70 -3.04 3.20
C ARG A 107 3.91 -4.19 2.23
N SER A 108 3.12 -5.24 2.34
CA SER A 108 3.19 -6.39 1.43
C SER A 108 2.69 -6.03 0.03
N CYS A 109 1.63 -5.23 -0.08
CA CYS A 109 1.14 -4.70 -1.36
C CYS A 109 2.17 -3.76 -2.00
N HIS A 110 2.71 -2.79 -1.26
CA HIS A 110 3.73 -1.87 -1.74
C HIS A 110 4.99 -2.59 -2.26
N ARG A 111 5.42 -3.66 -1.56
CA ARG A 111 6.55 -4.49 -2.00
C ARG A 111 6.24 -5.34 -3.24
N LYS A 112 4.98 -5.71 -3.47
CA LYS A 112 4.57 -6.39 -4.70
C LYS A 112 4.58 -5.40 -5.88
N GLU A 113 4.02 -4.21 -5.69
CA GLU A 113 4.00 -3.16 -6.71
C GLU A 113 5.42 -2.79 -7.17
N SER A 114 6.37 -2.63 -6.23
CA SER A 114 7.77 -2.34 -6.59
C SER A 114 8.48 -3.47 -7.34
N ARG A 115 7.90 -4.69 -7.38
CA ARG A 115 8.41 -5.83 -8.15
C ARG A 115 7.66 -6.04 -9.47
N ILE A 116 6.52 -5.39 -9.67
CA ILE A 116 5.76 -5.46 -10.92
C ILE A 116 6.37 -4.43 -11.87
N LEU A 117 7.11 -4.91 -12.85
CA LEU A 117 7.55 -4.09 -13.97
C LEU A 117 6.37 -4.00 -14.96
N PRO A 118 5.77 -2.81 -15.19
CA PRO A 118 4.72 -2.68 -16.19
C PRO A 118 5.25 -3.15 -17.54
N PHE A 119 4.41 -3.82 -18.34
CA PHE A 119 4.81 -4.42 -19.62
C PHE A 119 5.58 -3.43 -20.53
N THR A 120 5.19 -2.14 -20.51
CA THR A 120 5.87 -1.03 -21.19
C THR A 120 7.33 -0.81 -20.78
N SER A 121 7.70 -1.13 -19.54
CA SER A 121 9.07 -1.02 -19.04
C SER A 121 10.00 -2.11 -19.58
N LEU A 122 9.47 -3.25 -20.02
CA LEU A 122 10.23 -4.27 -20.74
C LEU A 122 10.73 -3.74 -22.09
N PHE A 123 9.91 -2.93 -22.78
CA PHE A 123 10.27 -2.29 -24.04
C PHE A 123 11.20 -1.07 -23.89
N ARG A 124 11.40 -0.57 -22.67
CA ARG A 124 12.31 0.57 -22.42
C ARG A 124 13.77 0.13 -22.29
N ARG A 125 14.04 -1.13 -21.95
CA ARG A 125 15.40 -1.64 -21.73
C ARG A 125 16.19 -1.86 -23.03
N ASP A 126 15.49 -2.11 -24.13
CA ASP A 126 16.08 -2.28 -25.47
C ASP A 126 16.16 -0.96 -26.27
N ALA A 127 15.69 0.16 -25.70
CA ALA A 127 15.77 1.47 -26.35
C ALA A 127 17.20 2.09 -26.33
N GLY A 128 18.19 1.35 -25.82
CA GLY A 128 19.60 1.74 -25.81
C GLY A 128 20.40 1.26 -27.02
N GLU A 129 19.89 0.31 -27.81
CA GLU A 129 20.58 -0.21 -28.99
C GLU A 129 19.68 -0.16 -30.23
N GLY A 130 19.74 0.98 -30.93
CA GLY A 130 19.65 0.96 -32.40
C GLY A 130 18.29 0.77 -33.07
N ARG A 131 17.14 0.85 -32.38
CA ARG A 131 15.85 0.99 -33.09
C ARG A 131 15.35 2.42 -32.95
N GLY A 132 15.48 3.18 -34.05
CA GLY A 132 14.84 4.47 -34.21
C GLY A 132 13.32 4.41 -33.99
N PRO A 133 12.61 5.54 -34.05
CA PRO A 133 11.16 5.58 -33.87
C PRO A 133 10.48 4.51 -34.73
N THR A 134 9.47 3.83 -34.16
CA THR A 134 8.73 2.71 -34.81
C THR A 134 8.21 3.07 -36.20
N VAL A 135 8.03 4.36 -36.46
CA VAL A 135 7.65 4.95 -37.75
C VAL A 135 8.65 6.04 -38.11
N ASP A 136 9.02 6.12 -39.40
CA ASP A 136 9.79 7.25 -39.91
C ASP A 136 9.05 8.57 -39.66
N GLN A 137 9.66 9.47 -38.90
CA GLN A 137 9.08 10.75 -38.51
C GLN A 137 8.77 11.65 -39.73
N ARG A 138 9.45 11.44 -40.87
CA ARG A 138 9.20 12.19 -42.11
C ARG A 138 7.85 11.88 -42.75
N ARG A 139 7.12 10.86 -42.25
CA ARG A 139 5.75 10.56 -42.67
C ARG A 139 4.70 11.51 -42.10
N PHE A 140 5.05 12.31 -41.11
CA PHE A 140 4.17 13.30 -40.52
C PHE A 140 4.51 14.70 -41.06
N GLY A 141 3.48 15.47 -41.40
CA GLY A 141 3.60 16.87 -41.78
C GLY A 141 3.94 17.73 -40.56
N GLY A 142 4.28 19.00 -40.81
CA GLY A 142 4.54 19.97 -39.73
C GLY A 142 3.31 20.25 -38.83
N ASP A 143 2.13 19.82 -39.27
CA ASP A 143 0.84 19.86 -38.58
C ASP A 143 0.54 18.59 -37.76
N GLY A 144 1.42 17.59 -37.80
CA GLY A 144 1.23 16.29 -37.14
C GLY A 144 0.25 15.35 -37.86
N LEU A 145 -0.24 15.73 -39.04
CA LEU A 145 -1.07 14.89 -39.89
C LEU A 145 -0.18 14.01 -40.80
N TRP A 146 -0.74 12.95 -41.36
CA TRP A 146 -0.01 12.08 -42.29
C TRP A 146 0.32 12.84 -43.58
N SER A 147 1.60 12.98 -43.90
CA SER A 147 2.06 13.52 -45.19
C SER A 147 1.67 12.60 -46.36
N ALA A 148 1.65 11.29 -46.09
CA ALA A 148 1.04 10.28 -46.95
C ALA A 148 0.37 9.25 -46.04
N PRO A 149 -0.95 9.00 -46.19
CA PRO A 149 -1.62 7.98 -45.41
C PRO A 149 -1.01 6.60 -45.72
N PRO A 150 -0.95 5.68 -44.74
CA PRO A 150 -0.45 4.34 -44.97
C PRO A 150 -1.31 3.61 -46.02
N ASP A 151 -0.66 2.79 -46.84
CA ASP A 151 -1.36 1.96 -47.82
C ASP A 151 -2.41 1.09 -47.14
N SER A 152 -3.55 0.88 -47.80
CA SER A 152 -4.62 0.02 -47.30
C SER A 152 -4.08 -1.39 -47.08
N TRP A 153 -4.32 -1.95 -45.89
CA TRP A 153 -3.87 -3.30 -45.54
C TRP A 153 -4.52 -4.41 -46.38
N SER A 154 -5.54 -4.06 -47.17
CA SER A 154 -6.30 -4.94 -48.06
C SER A 154 -5.45 -5.62 -49.14
N ASN A 155 -4.30 -5.06 -49.51
CA ASN A 155 -3.45 -5.55 -50.60
C ASN A 155 -2.10 -6.11 -50.11
N VAL A 156 -1.91 -6.29 -48.81
CA VAL A 156 -0.67 -6.84 -48.26
C VAL A 156 -0.80 -8.37 -48.20
N PRO A 157 0.10 -9.13 -48.87
CA PRO A 157 0.10 -10.59 -48.77
C PRO A 157 0.26 -11.02 -47.31
N GLU A 158 -0.53 -12.00 -46.87
CA GLU A 158 -0.53 -12.52 -45.48
C GLU A 158 0.87 -12.97 -45.01
N SER A 159 1.73 -13.37 -45.95
CA SER A 159 3.14 -13.72 -45.72
C SER A 159 4.03 -12.57 -45.21
N LYS A 160 3.55 -11.32 -45.23
CA LYS A 160 4.26 -10.15 -44.66
C LYS A 160 3.76 -9.75 -43.26
N LEU A 161 2.74 -10.42 -42.73
CA LEU A 161 2.11 -10.09 -41.44
C LEU A 161 2.56 -11.00 -40.28
N LEU A 162 3.46 -11.96 -40.55
CA LEU A 162 4.07 -12.88 -39.57
C LEU A 162 5.60 -12.81 -39.69
#